data_AF-X7ZWF5-F1
#
_entry.id   AF-X7ZWF5-F1
#
_cell.length_a   1.000
_cell.length_b   1.000
_cell.length_c   1.000
_cell.angle_alpha   90.00
_cell.angle_beta   90.00
_cell.angle_gamma   90.00
#
_symmetry.space_group_name_H-M   'P 1'
#
loop_
_entity.id
_entity.type
_entity.pdbx_description
1 polymer ?
#
loop_
_entity_poly.entity_id
_entity_poly.type
_entity_poly.pdbx_seq_one_letter_code
_entity_poly.pdbx_strand_id
1 'polypeptide(L)'
;MPEAPARAPRLPCGLDRAIKDLERRQKSRQTRASRDALDRALIDLATYFRDSLMVATGAHTVRANHPDMADRAAAMAAHASPERLLRCIEAVLQCREALAVNVKPKFAVDAMVATIGQALRVDR
;
A
#
# COMPACT_ATOMS: atom_id res chain seq x y z
N MET A 1 -43.26 23.72 45.51
CA MET A 1 -41.83 23.36 45.45
C MET A 1 -41.63 22.49 44.22
N PRO A 2 -40.76 22.84 43.25
CA PRO A 2 -40.49 21.99 42.10
C PRO A 2 -39.37 21.00 42.43
N GLU A 3 -39.61 19.69 42.27
CA GLU A 3 -38.57 18.66 42.34
C GLU A 3 -37.72 18.66 41.06
N ALA A 4 -36.41 18.63 41.24
CA ALA A 4 -35.41 18.57 40.16
C ALA A 4 -35.34 17.16 39.54
N PRO A 5 -35.04 17.02 38.23
CA PRO A 5 -34.99 15.71 37.58
C PRO A 5 -33.76 14.90 38.03
N ALA A 6 -33.99 13.60 38.22
CA ALA A 6 -32.99 12.61 38.62
C ALA A 6 -31.78 12.58 37.67
N ARG A 7 -30.59 12.60 38.28
CA ARG A 7 -29.29 12.60 37.60
C ARG A 7 -29.03 11.22 37.00
N ALA A 8 -28.72 11.16 35.70
CA ALA A 8 -28.40 9.91 35.00
C ALA A 8 -27.28 9.11 35.70
N PRO A 9 -27.36 7.77 35.74
CA PRO A 9 -26.38 6.95 36.43
C PRO A 9 -25.01 7.06 35.75
N ARG A 10 -23.98 7.39 36.53
CA ARG A 10 -22.60 7.36 36.07
C ARG A 10 -22.17 5.90 35.87
N LEU A 11 -21.66 5.59 34.68
CA LEU A 11 -21.16 4.27 34.33
C LEU A 11 -20.11 3.78 35.35
N PRO A 12 -20.13 2.50 35.76
CA PRO A 12 -19.18 1.96 36.72
C PRO A 12 -17.77 1.89 36.13
N CYS A 13 -16.79 2.39 36.89
CA CYS A 13 -15.41 2.66 36.51
C CYS A 13 -14.65 1.47 35.85
N GLY A 14 -15.12 0.24 36.07
CA GLY A 14 -14.54 -0.97 35.46
C GLY A 14 -14.93 -1.16 33.99
N LEU A 15 -16.13 -0.72 33.59
CA LEU A 15 -16.59 -0.82 32.20
C LEU A 15 -15.82 0.15 31.31
N ASP A 16 -15.58 1.37 31.78
CA ASP A 16 -14.79 2.38 31.05
C ASP A 16 -13.34 1.95 30.81
N ARG A 17 -12.74 1.20 31.74
CA ARG A 17 -11.40 0.63 31.56
C ARG A 17 -11.40 -0.49 30.52
N ALA A 18 -12.37 -1.40 30.58
CA ALA A 18 -12.50 -2.48 29.61
C ALA A 18 -12.76 -1.95 28.18
N ILE A 19 -13.56 -0.90 28.05
CA ILE A 19 -13.82 -0.22 26.77
C ILE A 19 -12.53 0.39 26.21
N LYS A 20 -11.77 1.16 27.01
CA LYS A 20 -10.50 1.75 26.58
C LYS A 20 -9.46 0.71 26.16
N ASP A 21 -9.40 -0.43 26.87
CA ASP A 21 -8.50 -1.53 26.52
C ASP A 21 -8.92 -2.21 25.21
N LEU A 22 -10.22 -2.37 24.95
CA LEU A 22 -10.76 -2.85 23.68
C LEU A 22 -10.45 -1.89 22.52
N GLU A 23 -10.67 -0.60 22.71
CA GLU A 23 -10.35 0.44 21.72
C GLU A 23 -8.85 0.45 21.37
N ARG A 24 -7.98 0.34 22.38
CA ARG A 24 -6.53 0.26 22.16
C ARG A 24 -6.14 -0.97 21.35
N ARG A 25 -6.76 -2.13 21.62
CA ARG A 25 -6.55 -3.37 20.86
C ARG A 25 -7.08 -3.24 19.44
N GLN A 26 -8.25 -2.64 19.23
CA GLN A 26 -8.80 -2.38 17.90
C GLN A 26 -7.90 -1.43 17.09
N LYS A 27 -7.43 -0.34 17.70
CA LYS A 27 -6.50 0.61 17.06
C LYS A 27 -5.19 -0.07 16.63
N SER A 28 -4.61 -0.89 17.50
CA SER A 28 -3.40 -1.67 17.15
C SER A 28 -3.63 -2.67 16.01
N ARG A 29 -4.79 -3.33 15.99
CA ARG A 29 -5.19 -4.24 14.89
C ARG A 29 -5.39 -3.48 13.58
N GLN A 30 -6.05 -2.32 13.64
CA GLN A 30 -6.29 -1.46 12.49
C GLN A 30 -4.97 -0.97 11.87
N THR A 31 -3.98 -0.59 12.69
CA THR A 31 -2.67 -0.17 12.19
C THR A 31 -1.93 -1.30 11.49
N ARG A 32 -1.96 -2.53 12.04
CA ARG A 32 -1.35 -3.70 11.39
C ARG A 32 -2.06 -4.08 10.10
N ALA A 33 -3.38 -4.19 10.13
CA ALA A 33 -4.18 -4.49 8.95
C ALA A 33 -3.96 -3.47 7.83
N SER A 34 -3.87 -2.18 8.16
CA SER A 34 -3.59 -1.12 7.18
C SER A 34 -2.19 -1.25 6.58
N ARG A 35 -1.19 -1.63 7.39
CA ARG A 35 0.19 -1.82 6.90
C ARG A 35 0.30 -3.06 6.01
N ASP A 36 -0.34 -4.15 6.40
CA ASP A 36 -0.33 -5.39 5.62
C ASP A 36 -1.06 -5.22 4.28
N ALA A 37 -2.19 -4.50 4.28
CA ALA A 37 -2.90 -4.15 3.05
C ALA A 37 -2.05 -3.29 2.11
N LEU A 38 -1.30 -2.33 2.66
CA LEU A 38 -0.38 -1.50 1.88
C LEU A 38 0.78 -2.32 1.31
N ASP A 39 1.43 -3.17 2.12
CA ASP A 39 2.53 -4.02 1.63
C ASP A 39 2.05 -4.98 0.53
N ARG A 40 0.85 -5.55 0.67
CA ARG A 40 0.24 -6.39 -0.35
C ARG A 40 0.04 -5.62 -1.67
N ALA A 41 -0.49 -4.40 -1.60
CA ALA A 41 -0.67 -3.56 -2.78
C ALA A 41 0.67 -3.16 -3.43
N LEU A 42 1.73 -2.94 -2.63
CA LEU A 42 3.06 -2.66 -3.17
C LEU A 42 3.65 -3.88 -3.90
N ILE A 43 3.51 -5.10 -3.35
CA ILE A 43 3.97 -6.31 -4.03
C ILE A 43 3.20 -6.55 -5.33
N ASP A 44 1.88 -6.31 -5.33
CA ASP A 44 1.03 -6.39 -6.51
C ASP A 44 1.52 -5.44 -7.62
N LEU A 45 1.85 -4.20 -7.25
CA LEU A 45 2.40 -3.21 -8.17
C LEU A 45 3.79 -3.62 -8.72
N ALA A 46 4.69 -4.11 -7.86
CA ALA A 46 6.01 -4.57 -8.29
C ALA A 46 5.92 -5.76 -9.26
N THR A 47 5.00 -6.67 -9.00
CA THR A 47 4.79 -7.87 -9.84
C THR A 47 4.16 -7.51 -11.18
N TYR A 48 3.28 -6.52 -11.24
CA TYR A 48 2.80 -5.95 -12.50
C TYR A 48 3.93 -5.36 -13.36
N PHE A 49 4.83 -4.56 -12.77
CA PHE A 49 5.99 -4.04 -13.50
C PHE A 49 6.95 -5.15 -13.94
N ARG A 50 7.11 -6.20 -13.12
CA ARG A 50 7.93 -7.37 -13.47
C ARG A 50 7.34 -8.14 -14.64
N ASP A 51 6.03 -8.36 -14.68
CA ASP A 51 5.39 -9.04 -15.81
C ASP A 51 5.49 -8.19 -17.09
N SER A 52 5.30 -6.87 -16.98
CA SER A 52 5.55 -5.92 -18.09
C SER A 52 7.00 -5.98 -18.58
N LEU A 53 7.97 -6.09 -17.65
CA LEU A 53 9.38 -6.22 -17.97
C LEU A 53 9.67 -7.53 -18.73
N MET A 54 9.06 -8.65 -18.32
CA MET A 54 9.21 -9.93 -19.04
C MET A 54 8.65 -9.86 -20.47
N VAL A 55 7.53 -9.15 -20.66
CA VAL A 55 6.99 -8.91 -22.00
C VAL A 55 7.95 -8.05 -22.82
N ALA A 56 8.46 -6.96 -22.24
CA ALA A 56 9.37 -6.03 -22.94
C ALA A 56 10.70 -6.68 -23.36
N THR A 57 11.18 -7.69 -22.62
CA THR A 57 12.42 -8.42 -22.93
C THR A 57 12.22 -9.66 -23.79
N GLY A 58 10.98 -9.98 -24.18
CA GLY A 58 10.67 -11.17 -25.00
C GLY A 58 10.74 -12.50 -24.23
N ALA A 59 10.76 -12.47 -22.90
CA ALA A 59 10.85 -13.64 -22.03
C ALA A 59 9.49 -14.36 -21.88
N HIS A 60 8.86 -14.71 -23.01
CA HIS A 60 7.48 -15.26 -23.05
C HIS A 60 7.32 -16.66 -22.45
N THR A 61 8.42 -17.36 -22.15
CA THR A 61 8.40 -18.67 -21.48
C THR A 61 8.20 -18.56 -19.97
N VAL A 62 8.39 -17.37 -19.39
CA VAL A 62 8.22 -17.13 -17.97
C VAL A 62 6.74 -16.92 -17.67
N ARG A 63 6.18 -17.72 -16.75
CA ARG A 63 4.80 -17.55 -16.31
C ARG A 63 4.61 -16.16 -15.67
N ALA A 64 3.60 -15.42 -16.16
CA ALA A 64 3.15 -14.18 -15.55
C ALA A 64 2.58 -14.43 -14.15
N ASN A 65 2.81 -13.49 -13.24
CA ASN A 65 2.18 -13.51 -11.92
C ASN A 65 0.72 -13.05 -12.00
N HIS A 66 0.40 -12.14 -12.92
CA HIS A 66 -0.95 -11.63 -13.18
C HIS A 66 -1.41 -12.00 -14.61
N PRO A 67 -1.80 -13.26 -14.86
CA PRO A 67 -2.22 -13.70 -16.19
C PRO A 67 -3.49 -12.97 -16.68
N ASP A 68 -4.34 -12.51 -15.76
CA ASP A 68 -5.53 -11.70 -16.02
C ASP A 68 -5.23 -10.26 -16.44
N MET A 69 -4.00 -9.78 -16.22
CA MET A 69 -3.55 -8.43 -16.57
C MET A 69 -2.61 -8.42 -17.78
N ALA A 70 -2.55 -9.52 -18.56
CA ALA A 70 -1.61 -9.68 -19.67
C ALA A 70 -1.67 -8.52 -20.69
N ASP A 71 -2.87 -8.07 -21.07
CA ASP A 71 -3.04 -6.95 -22.01
C ASP A 71 -2.50 -5.63 -21.46
N ARG A 72 -2.70 -5.38 -20.15
CA ARG A 72 -2.17 -4.18 -19.49
C ARG A 72 -0.65 -4.23 -19.38
N ALA A 73 -0.11 -5.40 -19.04
CA ALA A 73 1.33 -5.61 -18.99
C ALA A 73 1.98 -5.40 -20.36
N ALA A 74 1.34 -5.87 -21.44
CA ALA A 74 1.78 -5.64 -22.81
C ALA A 74 1.71 -4.15 -23.20
N ALA A 75 0.65 -3.44 -22.85
CA ALA A 75 0.55 -2.00 -23.08
C ALA A 75 1.64 -1.22 -22.32
N MET A 76 1.93 -1.60 -21.09
CA MET A 76 3.00 -1.00 -20.28
C MET A 76 4.39 -1.30 -20.86
N ALA A 77 4.63 -2.53 -21.32
CA ALA A 77 5.84 -2.93 -22.01
C ALA A 77 6.08 -2.15 -23.32
N ALA A 78 5.00 -1.81 -24.04
CA ALA A 78 5.08 -0.96 -25.22
C ALA A 78 5.36 0.52 -24.89
N HIS A 79 4.96 0.98 -23.70
CA HIS A 79 5.14 2.36 -23.28
C HIS A 79 6.51 2.65 -22.66
N ALA A 80 7.08 1.72 -21.89
CA ALA A 80 8.29 1.92 -21.11
C ALA A 80 9.38 0.90 -21.45
N SER A 81 10.63 1.38 -21.60
CA SER A 81 11.78 0.50 -21.82
C SER A 81 12.03 -0.41 -20.62
N PRO A 82 12.71 -1.56 -20.82
CA PRO A 82 13.09 -2.46 -19.72
C PRO A 82 13.77 -1.76 -18.54
N GLU A 83 14.65 -0.79 -18.81
CA GLU A 83 15.36 -0.03 -17.78
C GLU A 83 14.43 0.88 -16.98
N ARG A 84 13.41 1.45 -17.63
CA ARG A 84 12.38 2.27 -16.98
C ARG A 84 11.49 1.41 -16.09
N LEU A 85 11.11 0.22 -16.56
CA LEU A 85 10.32 -0.75 -15.79
C LEU A 85 11.10 -1.25 -14.56
N LEU A 86 12.39 -1.54 -14.72
CA LEU A 86 13.25 -1.93 -13.61
C LEU A 86 13.34 -0.82 -12.55
N ARG A 87 13.52 0.45 -12.97
CA ARG A 87 13.49 1.60 -12.04
C ARG A 87 12.16 1.71 -11.29
N CYS A 88 11.04 1.38 -11.92
CA CYS A 88 9.74 1.36 -11.24
C CYS A 88 9.68 0.26 -10.16
N ILE A 89 10.21 -0.94 -10.45
CA ILE A 89 10.31 -2.02 -9.46
C ILE A 89 11.19 -1.60 -8.27
N GLU A 90 12.35 -1.03 -8.54
CA GLU A 90 13.26 -0.53 -7.49
C GLU A 90 12.59 0.52 -6.61
N ALA A 91 11.86 1.47 -7.20
CA ALA A 91 11.11 2.48 -6.44
C ALA A 91 10.09 1.85 -5.47
N VAL A 92 9.40 0.79 -5.90
CA VAL A 92 8.46 0.05 -5.05
C VAL A 92 9.19 -0.68 -3.93
N LEU A 93 10.33 -1.31 -4.21
CA LEU A 93 11.12 -2.00 -3.19
C LEU A 93 11.69 -1.03 -2.14
N GLN A 94 12.18 0.14 -2.57
CA GLN A 94 12.64 1.20 -1.68
C GLN A 94 11.49 1.75 -0.81
N CYS A 95 10.29 1.89 -1.36
CA CYS A 95 9.10 2.26 -0.58
C CYS A 95 8.81 1.24 0.52
N ARG A 96 8.87 -0.06 0.21
CA ARG A 96 8.67 -1.13 1.20
C ARG A 96 9.73 -1.09 2.31
N GLU A 97 10.99 -0.86 1.94
CA GLU A 97 12.08 -0.72 2.91
C GLU A 97 11.91 0.52 3.81
N ALA A 98 11.48 1.65 3.25
CA ALA A 98 11.13 2.85 4.01
C ALA A 98 9.99 2.59 5.02
N LEU A 99 8.97 1.83 4.62
CA LEU A 99 7.88 1.41 5.52
C LEU A 99 8.37 0.45 6.60
N ALA A 100 9.38 -0.38 6.31
CA ALA A 100 10.01 -1.26 7.29
C ALA A 100 10.66 -0.47 8.44
N VAL A 101 11.30 0.66 8.14
CA VAL A 101 11.94 1.54 9.12
C VAL A 101 11.01 2.63 9.71
N ASN A 102 9.70 2.42 9.65
CA ASN A 102 8.66 3.27 10.24
C ASN A 102 8.51 4.68 9.64
N VAL A 103 8.85 4.87 8.35
CA VAL A 103 8.44 6.07 7.61
C VAL A 103 6.90 6.12 7.53
N LYS A 104 6.32 7.33 7.64
CA LYS A 104 4.87 7.49 7.49
C LYS A 104 4.47 7.07 6.06
N PRO A 105 3.42 6.23 5.90
CA PRO A 105 3.00 5.73 4.60
C PRO A 105 2.84 6.78 3.50
N LYS A 106 2.26 7.93 3.85
CA LYS A 106 2.06 9.03 2.91
C LYS A 106 3.37 9.44 2.22
N PHE A 107 4.43 9.69 2.98
CA PHE A 107 5.69 10.18 2.41
C PHE A 107 6.43 9.12 1.60
N ALA A 108 6.41 7.86 2.05
CA ALA A 108 7.02 6.75 1.32
C ALA A 108 6.34 6.55 -0.04
N VAL A 109 5.00 6.58 -0.06
CA VAL A 109 4.21 6.46 -1.29
C VAL A 109 4.37 7.70 -2.18
N ASP A 110 4.36 8.91 -1.64
CA ASP A 110 4.59 10.15 -2.41
C ASP A 110 5.95 10.09 -3.14
N ALA A 111 7.01 9.67 -2.45
CA ALA A 111 8.35 9.53 -3.02
C ALA A 111 8.40 8.45 -4.12
N MET A 112 7.81 7.29 -3.86
CA MET A 112 7.69 6.19 -4.83
C MET A 112 6.98 6.65 -6.11
N VAL A 113 5.83 7.30 -5.97
CA VAL A 113 5.04 7.80 -7.11
C VAL A 113 5.80 8.87 -7.88
N ALA A 114 6.54 9.75 -7.20
CA ALA A 114 7.39 10.74 -7.86
C ALA A 114 8.50 10.08 -8.71
N THR A 115 9.14 9.02 -8.21
CA THR A 115 10.16 8.26 -8.94
C THR A 115 9.55 7.51 -10.14
N ILE A 116 8.44 6.82 -9.95
CA ILE A 116 7.72 6.12 -11.03
C ILE A 116 7.28 7.12 -12.10
N GLY A 117 6.70 8.25 -11.71
CA GLY A 117 6.28 9.30 -12.62
C GLY A 117 7.44 9.85 -13.46
N GLN A 118 8.63 10.01 -12.87
CA GLN A 118 9.83 10.40 -13.61
C GLN A 118 10.29 9.30 -14.57
N ALA A 119 10.27 8.03 -14.16
CA ALA A 119 10.69 6.91 -15.00
C ALA A 119 9.77 6.70 -16.22
N LEU A 120 8.47 6.99 -16.08
CA LEU A 120 7.46 6.77 -17.12
C LEU A 120 7.19 8.01 -17.99
N ARG A 121 7.74 9.18 -17.66
CA ARG A 121 7.63 10.37 -18.52
C ARG A 121 8.25 10.08 -19.89
N VAL A 122 7.49 10.31 -20.95
CA VAL A 122 8.02 10.29 -22.32
C VAL A 122 8.92 11.51 -22.45
N ASP A 123 10.21 11.29 -22.68
CA ASP A 123 11.10 12.39 -23.05
C ASP A 123 10.64 12.86 -24.43
N ARG A 124 10.10 14.08 -24.50
CA ARG A 124 9.85 14.79 -25.76
C ARG A 124 11.12 15.47 -26.21
#